data_AF-A0A2V9JRL9-F1
#
_entry.id   AF-A0A2V9JRL9-F1
#
_cell.length_a   1.000
_cell.length_b   1.000
_cell.length_c   1.000
_cell.angle_alpha   90.00
_cell.angle_beta   90.00
_cell.angle_gamma   90.00
#
_symmetry.space_group_name_H-M   'P 1'
#
loop_
_entity.id
_entity.type
_entity.pdbx_description
1 polymer ?
#
loop_
_entity_poly.entity_id
_entity_poly.type
_entity_poly.pdbx_seq_one_letter_code
_entity_poly.pdbx_strand_id
1 'polypeptide(L)'
;MRRALRVPRGLIAFVVLAALAAACRSREPAEPSNPPPAPAAPPKPTYEGIDVAGGGSISGQVFFTGTRPQLAPRPVTKDYATCGHRPKPPEELLIGPGGALRNVVVTIEAIRQGKRIAPPSTPPTLDQLKCDYIPHVQALVAGTTLDILNSDEILHNVHGYLNGKESLFNLAMPLKGQKNSKQLARPGVVQLQCDAGHTWMRAYIVVVENPYFAVSDASGHFALTDVPAGNHQLKAWHE
;
A
#
# COMPACT_ATOMS: atom_id res chain seq x y z
N MET A 1 12.86 65.59 -8.95
CA MET A 1 12.86 66.40 -10.18
C MET A 1 14.07 66.04 -11.04
N ARG A 2 13.86 65.94 -12.36
CA ARG A 2 14.86 65.81 -13.45
C ARG A 2 15.47 64.41 -13.70
N ARG A 3 14.69 63.58 -14.41
CA ARG A 3 15.19 62.50 -15.30
C ARG A 3 15.90 63.13 -16.49
N ALA A 4 17.11 62.68 -16.81
CA ALA A 4 17.84 63.06 -18.03
C ALA A 4 17.46 62.10 -19.18
N LEU A 5 16.95 62.66 -20.28
CA LEU A 5 16.76 62.00 -21.56
C LEU A 5 18.12 61.69 -22.20
N ARG A 6 18.26 60.49 -22.79
CA ARG A 6 19.25 60.21 -23.84
C ARG A 6 18.53 59.78 -25.12
N VAL A 7 18.94 60.44 -26.20
CA VAL A 7 18.49 60.33 -27.60
C VAL A 7 19.13 59.10 -28.28
N PRO A 8 18.49 58.46 -29.28
CA PRO A 8 18.93 57.19 -29.84
C PRO A 8 19.88 57.37 -31.03
N ARG A 9 20.72 56.35 -31.26
CA ARG A 9 21.49 56.05 -32.49
C ARG A 9 21.47 54.52 -32.57
N GLY A 10 21.15 53.81 -33.63
CA GLY A 10 21.11 54.05 -35.06
C GLY A 10 21.26 52.64 -35.67
N LEU A 11 20.36 52.28 -36.58
CA LEU A 11 20.23 50.96 -37.21
C LEU A 11 21.45 50.63 -38.08
N ILE A 12 22.01 49.41 -38.01
CA ILE A 12 22.81 48.83 -39.08
C ILE A 12 22.35 47.38 -39.28
N ALA A 13 21.63 47.15 -40.38
CA ALA A 13 21.26 45.83 -40.87
C ALA A 13 22.34 45.35 -41.85
N PHE A 14 22.96 44.20 -41.56
CA PHE A 14 23.80 43.49 -42.53
C PHE A 14 22.99 42.33 -43.13
N VAL A 15 22.68 42.44 -44.41
CA VAL A 15 22.16 41.34 -45.24
C VAL A 15 23.36 40.57 -45.76
N VAL A 16 23.50 39.30 -45.34
CA VAL A 16 24.49 38.36 -45.91
C VAL A 16 23.74 37.37 -46.78
N LEU A 17 24.02 37.45 -48.08
CA LEU A 17 23.53 36.53 -49.11
C LEU A 17 24.41 35.27 -49.08
N ALA A 18 23.87 34.14 -48.63
CA ALA A 18 24.56 32.85 -48.70
C ALA A 18 23.99 32.01 -49.85
N ALA A 19 24.82 31.78 -50.87
CA ALA A 19 24.52 30.93 -52.00
C ALA A 19 24.52 29.44 -51.58
N LEU A 20 23.45 28.71 -51.90
CA LEU A 20 23.40 27.26 -51.73
C LEU A 20 24.20 26.57 -52.84
N ALA A 21 25.31 25.93 -52.48
CA ALA A 21 25.95 24.90 -53.30
C ALA A 21 25.44 23.53 -52.82
N ALA A 22 24.65 22.85 -53.64
CA ALA A 22 24.19 21.49 -53.38
C ALA A 22 25.32 20.50 -53.72
N ALA A 23 25.98 19.96 -52.69
CA ALA A 23 26.89 18.83 -52.82
C ALA A 23 26.12 17.53 -52.53
N CYS A 24 25.85 16.74 -53.56
CA CYS A 24 25.31 15.38 -53.42
C CYS A 24 26.37 14.49 -52.75
N ARG A 25 26.13 14.13 -51.48
CA ARG A 25 26.93 13.12 -50.77
C ARG A 25 26.17 11.80 -50.81
N SER A 26 26.73 10.81 -51.51
CA SER A 26 26.23 9.45 -51.57
C SER A 26 26.12 8.89 -50.14
N ARG A 27 24.95 8.38 -49.78
CA ARG A 27 24.66 7.79 -48.47
C ARG A 27 25.18 6.35 -48.46
N GLU A 28 26.09 6.03 -47.55
CA GLU A 28 26.55 4.65 -47.32
C GLU A 28 25.39 3.81 -46.72
N PRO A 29 25.26 2.52 -47.07
CA PRO A 29 24.22 1.67 -46.50
C PRO A 29 24.48 1.46 -45.00
N ALA A 30 23.43 1.63 -44.18
CA ALA A 30 23.52 1.34 -42.75
C ALA A 30 23.72 -0.17 -42.51
N GLU A 31 24.67 -0.52 -41.65
CA GLU A 31 24.81 -1.88 -41.12
C GLU A 31 23.54 -2.29 -40.36
N PRO A 32 23.14 -3.57 -40.42
CA PRO A 32 22.00 -4.07 -39.66
C PRO A 32 22.31 -4.01 -38.16
N SER A 33 21.63 -3.12 -37.45
CA SER A 33 21.70 -3.04 -35.99
C SER A 33 21.11 -4.30 -35.38
N ASN A 34 21.88 -4.98 -34.51
CA ASN A 34 21.39 -6.11 -33.73
C ASN A 34 20.13 -5.72 -32.93
N PRO A 35 19.13 -6.61 -32.81
CA PRO A 35 17.95 -6.34 -31.99
C PRO A 35 18.36 -6.11 -30.53
N PRO A 36 17.65 -5.24 -29.81
CA PRO A 36 17.91 -5.01 -28.39
C PRO A 36 17.81 -6.33 -27.61
N PRO A 37 18.65 -6.53 -26.59
CA PRO A 37 18.59 -7.74 -25.77
C PRO A 37 17.18 -7.90 -25.18
N ALA A 38 16.67 -9.13 -25.23
CA ALA A 38 15.37 -9.45 -24.66
C ALA A 38 15.32 -9.01 -23.18
N PRO A 39 14.17 -8.52 -22.69
CA PRO A 39 14.02 -8.14 -21.29
C PRO A 39 14.42 -9.31 -20.40
N ALA A 40 15.22 -9.03 -19.37
CA ALA A 40 15.67 -10.01 -18.40
C ALA A 40 14.45 -10.77 -17.84
N ALA A 41 14.58 -12.10 -17.72
CA ALA A 41 13.55 -12.93 -17.13
C ALA A 41 13.18 -12.38 -15.73
N PRO A 42 11.88 -12.41 -15.35
CA PRO A 42 11.47 -11.93 -14.04
C PRO A 42 12.24 -12.68 -12.94
N PRO A 43 12.60 -12.00 -11.84
CA PRO A 43 13.28 -12.65 -10.72
C PRO A 43 12.47 -13.86 -10.24
N LYS A 44 13.16 -14.96 -9.95
CA LYS A 44 12.51 -16.17 -9.41
C LYS A 44 11.72 -15.80 -8.15
N PRO A 45 10.50 -16.33 -7.96
CA PRO A 45 9.74 -16.08 -6.74
C PRO A 45 10.57 -16.52 -5.53
N THR A 46 10.55 -15.69 -4.48
CA THR A 46 11.29 -15.94 -3.22
C THR A 46 10.70 -17.07 -2.39
N TYR A 47 9.50 -17.53 -2.76
CA TYR A 47 8.75 -18.60 -2.13
C TYR A 47 8.24 -19.61 -3.18
N GLU A 48 8.34 -20.89 -2.87
CA GLU A 48 7.86 -21.99 -3.71
C GLU A 48 6.71 -22.74 -3.02
N GLY A 49 5.58 -22.83 -3.72
CA GLY A 49 4.43 -23.60 -3.26
C GLY A 49 4.61 -25.10 -3.56
N ILE A 50 4.58 -25.91 -2.51
CA ILE A 50 4.61 -27.38 -2.54
C ILE A 50 3.37 -27.95 -1.85
N ASP A 51 3.13 -29.24 -2.03
CA ASP A 51 2.13 -29.96 -1.24
C ASP A 51 2.76 -30.35 0.10
N VAL A 52 2.22 -29.82 1.20
CA VAL A 52 2.80 -30.03 2.54
C VAL A 52 2.28 -31.32 3.13
N ALA A 53 3.00 -32.42 2.91
CA ALA A 53 2.70 -33.70 3.55
C ALA A 53 3.05 -33.66 5.05
N GLY A 54 2.07 -33.94 5.92
CA GLY A 54 2.28 -33.97 7.37
C GLY A 54 2.54 -32.59 7.99
N GLY A 55 1.99 -31.52 7.39
CA GLY A 55 2.08 -30.16 7.93
C GLY A 55 1.46 -30.06 9.33
N GLY A 56 2.14 -29.35 10.23
CA GLY A 56 1.65 -29.04 11.57
C GLY A 56 0.82 -27.75 11.62
N SER A 57 0.40 -27.39 12.83
CA SER A 57 -0.24 -26.10 13.11
C SER A 57 0.55 -25.35 14.19
N ILE A 58 0.68 -24.03 14.01
CA ILE A 58 1.18 -23.11 15.03
C ILE A 58 0.02 -22.21 15.41
N SER A 59 -0.42 -22.27 16.66
CA SER A 59 -1.50 -21.42 17.18
C SER A 59 -1.15 -20.88 18.55
N GLY A 60 -1.79 -19.79 18.94
CA GLY A 60 -1.54 -19.13 20.21
C GLY A 60 -2.51 -18.00 20.50
N GLN A 61 -2.23 -17.29 21.59
CA GLN A 61 -2.93 -16.07 21.99
C GLN A 61 -1.91 -14.96 22.25
N VAL A 62 -2.25 -13.74 21.84
CA VAL A 62 -1.44 -12.55 22.10
C VAL A 62 -2.08 -11.73 23.22
N PHE A 63 -1.26 -11.35 24.21
CA PHE A 63 -1.69 -10.55 25.34
C PHE A 63 -0.85 -9.28 25.45
N PHE A 64 -1.51 -8.16 25.73
CA PHE A 64 -0.88 -6.96 26.21
C PHE A 64 -0.47 -7.15 27.67
N THR A 65 0.78 -6.86 28.00
CA THR A 65 1.31 -6.93 29.36
C THR A 65 1.74 -5.54 29.84
N GLY A 66 1.69 -5.33 31.15
CA GLY A 66 2.01 -4.04 31.76
C GLY A 66 0.82 -3.07 31.85
N THR A 67 1.13 -1.81 32.10
CA THR A 67 0.12 -0.75 32.31
C THR A 67 -0.54 -0.38 31.00
N ARG A 68 -1.87 -0.47 30.94
CA ARG A 68 -2.63 -0.07 29.75
C ARG A 68 -2.50 1.44 29.53
N PRO A 69 -2.01 1.90 28.37
CA PRO A 69 -1.94 3.32 28.08
C PRO A 69 -3.36 3.87 27.87
N GLN A 70 -3.59 5.11 28.28
CA GLN A 70 -4.81 5.83 27.96
C GLN A 70 -4.66 6.52 26.60
N LEU A 71 -5.26 5.95 25.57
CA LEU A 71 -5.23 6.53 24.23
C LEU A 71 -6.28 7.62 24.07
N ALA A 72 -5.91 8.71 23.38
CA ALA A 72 -6.84 9.76 23.02
C ALA A 72 -7.85 9.26 21.97
N PRO A 73 -9.14 9.63 22.08
CA PRO A 73 -10.10 9.39 21.01
C PRO A 73 -9.67 10.09 19.71
N ARG A 74 -10.06 9.50 18.57
CA ARG A 74 -9.79 10.10 17.26
C ARG A 74 -10.80 11.23 16.99
N PRO A 75 -10.36 12.47 16.73
CA PRO A 75 -11.27 13.61 16.61
C PRO A 75 -12.03 13.57 15.29
N VAL A 76 -13.36 13.69 15.36
CA VAL A 76 -14.20 13.94 14.17
C VAL A 76 -14.41 15.44 14.07
N THR A 77 -14.01 16.04 12.94
CA THR A 77 -13.98 17.52 12.79
C THR A 77 -14.86 18.03 11.65
N LYS A 78 -15.40 17.16 10.81
CA LYS A 78 -16.26 17.49 9.66
C LYS A 78 -17.23 16.36 9.34
N ASP A 79 -18.20 16.66 8.47
CA ASP A 79 -19.17 15.72 7.92
C ASP A 79 -19.93 14.92 9.00
N TYR A 80 -20.29 15.59 10.10
CA TYR A 80 -20.91 15.00 11.28
C TYR A 80 -22.19 14.20 11.00
N ALA A 81 -22.93 14.55 9.94
CA ALA A 81 -24.12 13.81 9.51
C ALA A 81 -23.79 12.35 9.13
N THR A 82 -22.61 12.10 8.54
CA THR A 82 -22.15 10.77 8.16
C THR A 82 -21.25 10.16 9.23
N CYS A 83 -20.29 10.95 9.72
CA CYS A 83 -19.21 10.49 10.62
C CYS A 83 -19.64 10.39 12.09
N GLY A 84 -20.77 11.02 12.44
CA GLY A 84 -21.23 11.19 13.82
C GLY A 84 -20.61 12.40 14.53
N HIS A 85 -21.27 12.86 15.59
CA HIS A 85 -20.83 14.02 16.38
C HIS A 85 -19.84 13.71 17.50
N ARG A 86 -19.63 12.43 17.81
CA ARG A 86 -18.75 12.00 18.89
C ARG A 86 -17.37 11.67 18.33
N PRO A 87 -16.29 11.94 19.08
CA PRO A 87 -14.98 11.39 18.77
C PRO A 87 -15.06 9.87 18.65
N LYS A 88 -14.28 9.32 17.72
CA LYS A 88 -14.23 7.87 17.49
C LYS A 88 -13.31 7.22 18.52
N PRO A 89 -13.58 5.97 18.94
CA PRO A 89 -12.66 5.26 19.80
C PRO A 89 -11.30 5.10 19.11
N PRO A 90 -10.20 5.05 19.88
CA PRO A 90 -8.90 4.69 19.35
C PRO A 90 -8.92 3.23 18.89
N GLU A 91 -8.38 2.97 17.71
CA GLU A 91 -8.23 1.61 17.16
C GLU A 91 -6.78 1.11 17.26
N GLU A 92 -5.86 2.01 17.64
CA GLU A 92 -4.42 1.75 17.77
C GLU A 92 -4.09 0.70 18.82
N LEU A 93 -4.94 0.48 19.82
CA LEU A 93 -4.70 -0.51 20.86
C LEU A 93 -6.02 -1.07 21.40
N LEU A 94 -6.42 -2.22 20.86
CA LEU A 94 -7.66 -2.90 21.22
C LEU A 94 -7.38 -4.06 22.18
N ILE A 95 -7.49 -3.79 23.48
CA ILE A 95 -7.23 -4.77 24.55
C ILE A 95 -8.54 -5.29 25.13
N GLY A 96 -8.84 -6.55 24.86
CA GLY A 96 -9.99 -7.27 25.39
C GLY A 96 -9.84 -7.71 26.87
N PRO A 97 -10.80 -8.53 27.34
CA PRO A 97 -10.72 -9.20 28.64
C PRO A 97 -9.41 -9.98 28.80
N GLY A 98 -8.89 -10.03 30.03
CA GLY A 98 -7.65 -10.78 30.32
C GLY A 98 -6.38 -10.21 29.66
N GLY A 99 -6.45 -9.06 28.99
CA GLY A 99 -5.32 -8.49 28.26
C GLY A 99 -5.20 -8.96 26.81
N ALA A 100 -6.17 -9.71 26.28
CA ALA A 100 -6.16 -10.18 24.90
C ALA A 100 -5.96 -9.02 23.91
N LEU A 101 -4.97 -9.14 23.03
CA LEU A 101 -4.60 -8.09 22.08
C LEU A 101 -5.05 -8.47 20.68
N ARG A 102 -5.96 -7.67 20.12
CA ARG A 102 -6.47 -7.80 18.75
C ARG A 102 -5.52 -7.12 17.74
N ASN A 103 -5.66 -7.47 16.45
CA ASN A 103 -4.97 -6.82 15.33
C ASN A 103 -3.44 -7.04 15.28
N VAL A 104 -2.94 -8.10 15.94
CA VAL A 104 -1.54 -8.50 15.83
C VAL A 104 -1.39 -9.40 14.62
N VAL A 105 -0.57 -8.99 13.66
CA VAL A 105 -0.25 -9.81 12.49
C VAL A 105 0.92 -10.72 12.83
N VAL A 106 0.67 -12.01 12.90
CA VAL A 106 1.67 -13.06 13.13
C VAL A 106 2.05 -13.69 11.81
N THR A 107 3.35 -13.77 11.50
CA THR A 107 3.88 -14.34 10.25
C THR A 107 5.02 -15.31 10.52
N ILE A 108 5.27 -16.24 9.59
CA ILE A 108 6.53 -16.99 9.53
C ILE A 108 7.50 -16.24 8.61
N GLU A 109 8.66 -15.85 9.14
CA GLU A 109 9.72 -15.20 8.37
C GLU A 109 10.64 -16.22 7.70
N ALA A 110 11.22 -15.82 6.56
CA ALA A 110 12.25 -16.56 5.82
C ALA A 110 11.91 -18.01 5.42
N ILE A 111 10.64 -18.42 5.49
CA ILE A 111 10.18 -19.69 4.93
C ILE A 111 10.17 -19.61 3.40
N ARG A 112 10.85 -20.54 2.74
CA ARG A 112 11.03 -20.55 1.28
C ARG A 112 10.16 -21.57 0.55
N GLN A 113 9.64 -22.55 1.27
CA GLN A 113 8.81 -23.63 0.72
C GLN A 113 7.69 -23.96 1.70
N GLY A 114 6.51 -24.22 1.17
CA GLY A 114 5.35 -24.62 1.98
C GLY A 114 4.06 -24.62 1.16
N LYS A 115 2.92 -24.43 1.81
CA LYS A 115 1.59 -24.46 1.19
C LYS A 115 1.52 -23.49 0.02
N ARG A 116 0.85 -23.91 -1.05
CA ARG A 116 0.71 -23.10 -2.25
C ARG A 116 -0.01 -21.79 -1.93
N ILE A 117 0.48 -20.69 -2.49
CA ILE A 117 -0.25 -19.42 -2.46
C ILE A 117 -1.44 -19.56 -3.40
N ALA A 118 -2.64 -19.63 -2.83
CA ALA A 118 -3.88 -19.58 -3.59
C ALA A 118 -4.45 -18.16 -3.50
N PRO A 119 -4.76 -17.49 -4.62
CA PRO A 119 -5.54 -16.27 -4.60
C PRO A 119 -6.88 -16.54 -3.88
N PRO A 120 -7.36 -15.63 -3.04
CA PRO A 120 -8.64 -15.80 -2.38
C PRO A 120 -9.76 -15.83 -3.43
N SER A 121 -10.77 -16.68 -3.22
CA SER A 121 -11.91 -16.82 -4.15
C SER A 121 -12.75 -15.55 -4.27
N THR A 122 -12.72 -14.71 -3.23
CA THR A 122 -13.25 -13.35 -3.22
C THR A 122 -12.13 -12.41 -2.80
N PRO A 123 -11.89 -11.29 -3.51
CA PRO A 123 -10.87 -10.34 -3.10
C PRO A 123 -11.14 -9.82 -1.68
N PRO A 124 -10.10 -9.70 -0.85
CA PRO A 124 -10.21 -9.00 0.43
C PRO A 124 -10.71 -7.58 0.19
N THR A 125 -11.56 -7.08 1.09
CA THR A 125 -12.15 -5.74 0.96
C THR A 125 -11.64 -4.83 2.08
N LEU A 126 -11.40 -3.57 1.72
CA LEU A 126 -11.27 -2.42 2.61
C LEU A 126 -12.44 -1.48 2.33
N ASP A 127 -13.28 -1.24 3.32
CA ASP A 127 -14.46 -0.37 3.18
C ASP A 127 -14.26 0.96 3.91
N GLN A 128 -14.74 2.04 3.30
CA GLN A 128 -14.96 3.34 3.95
C GLN A 128 -16.40 3.37 4.44
N LEU A 129 -16.60 3.20 5.74
CA LEU A 129 -17.92 3.14 6.34
C LEU A 129 -17.95 3.89 7.66
N LYS A 130 -18.92 4.78 7.82
CA LYS A 130 -19.04 5.71 8.94
C LYS A 130 -17.77 6.51 9.19
N CYS A 131 -17.04 6.88 8.13
CA CYS A 131 -15.78 7.59 8.19
C CYS A 131 -14.71 6.83 8.99
N ASP A 132 -14.66 5.50 8.84
CA ASP A 132 -13.58 4.61 9.25
C ASP A 132 -13.16 3.72 8.07
N TYR A 133 -11.94 3.20 8.13
CA TYR A 133 -11.50 2.13 7.23
C TYR A 133 -11.70 0.78 7.90
N ILE A 134 -12.44 -0.11 7.25
CA ILE A 134 -12.83 -1.40 7.82
C ILE A 134 -12.34 -2.54 6.91
N PRO A 135 -11.60 -3.52 7.44
CA PRO A 135 -11.03 -3.59 8.79
C PRO A 135 -9.88 -2.60 9.00
N HIS A 136 -9.63 -2.23 10.27
CA HIS A 136 -8.50 -1.37 10.66
C HIS A 136 -7.14 -2.01 10.39
N VAL A 137 -7.01 -3.33 10.63
CA VAL A 137 -5.82 -4.11 10.27
C VAL A 137 -6.24 -5.35 9.48
N GLN A 138 -5.56 -5.62 8.37
CA GLN A 138 -5.61 -6.88 7.65
C GLN A 138 -4.23 -7.28 7.13
N ALA A 139 -4.06 -8.53 6.72
CA ALA A 139 -2.82 -9.04 6.15
C ALA A 139 -3.11 -9.82 4.87
N LEU A 140 -2.27 -9.64 3.86
CA LEU A 140 -2.45 -10.18 2.51
C LEU A 140 -1.11 -10.71 1.97
N VAL A 141 -1.14 -11.69 1.08
CA VAL A 141 0.07 -12.09 0.35
C VAL A 141 0.36 -11.08 -0.77
N ALA A 142 1.63 -10.76 -1.01
CA ALA A 142 2.06 -9.95 -2.13
C ALA A 142 1.48 -10.47 -3.47
N GLY A 143 1.00 -9.56 -4.31
CA GLY A 143 0.29 -9.85 -5.56
C GLY A 143 -1.23 -10.00 -5.39
N THR A 144 -1.75 -9.99 -4.16
CA THR A 144 -3.19 -9.97 -3.90
C THR A 144 -3.81 -8.65 -4.41
N THR A 145 -4.97 -8.76 -5.06
CA THR A 145 -5.82 -7.62 -5.41
C THR A 145 -6.76 -7.30 -4.25
N LEU A 146 -6.67 -6.09 -3.74
CA LEU A 146 -7.57 -5.53 -2.73
C LEU A 146 -8.74 -4.82 -3.41
N ASP A 147 -9.95 -5.09 -2.97
CA ASP A 147 -11.12 -4.29 -3.29
C ASP A 147 -11.27 -3.15 -2.27
N ILE A 148 -11.41 -1.92 -2.76
CA ILE A 148 -11.59 -0.70 -1.97
C ILE A 148 -12.99 -0.19 -2.24
N LEU A 149 -13.86 -0.28 -1.23
CA LEU A 149 -15.27 0.11 -1.27
C LEU A 149 -15.46 1.43 -0.52
N ASN A 150 -16.37 2.27 -0.99
CA ASN A 150 -16.93 3.35 -0.20
C ASN A 150 -18.41 3.11 0.06
N SER A 151 -18.78 2.78 1.28
CA SER A 151 -20.17 2.62 1.71
C SER A 151 -20.81 3.90 2.25
N ASP A 152 -20.01 4.95 2.49
CA ASP A 152 -20.50 6.26 2.91
C ASP A 152 -21.02 7.11 1.74
N GLU A 153 -21.84 8.11 2.07
CA GLU A 153 -22.46 9.03 1.09
C GLU A 153 -21.62 10.28 0.81
N ILE A 154 -20.38 10.30 1.29
CA ILE A 154 -19.46 11.43 1.17
C ILE A 154 -18.15 11.00 0.51
N LEU A 155 -17.44 12.00 -0.01
CA LEU A 155 -16.12 11.77 -0.58
C LEU A 155 -15.12 11.43 0.51
N HIS A 156 -14.48 10.27 0.32
CA HIS A 156 -13.23 9.91 0.96
C HIS A 156 -12.16 9.74 -0.12
N ASN A 157 -10.91 9.59 0.30
CA ASN A 157 -9.89 8.98 -0.54
C ASN A 157 -9.20 7.87 0.25
N VAL A 158 -8.47 7.01 -0.45
CA VAL A 158 -7.57 6.03 0.16
C VAL A 158 -6.17 6.27 -0.38
N HIS A 159 -5.30 6.81 0.45
CA HIS A 159 -3.88 6.98 0.15
C HIS A 159 -3.07 5.92 0.87
N GLY A 160 -2.45 5.01 0.11
CA GLY A 160 -1.58 3.96 0.65
C GLY A 160 -0.11 4.34 0.58
N TYR A 161 0.58 4.22 1.71
CA TYR A 161 2.02 4.41 1.83
C TYR A 161 2.72 3.12 2.26
N LEU A 162 3.67 2.65 1.45
CA LEU A 162 4.50 1.52 1.84
C LEU A 162 5.52 1.95 2.89
N ASN A 163 5.53 1.22 4.01
CA ASN A 163 6.37 1.44 5.18
C ASN A 163 6.34 2.90 5.67
N GLY A 164 5.19 3.57 5.51
CA GLY A 164 4.95 4.96 5.89
C GLY A 164 5.74 6.01 5.09
N LYS A 165 6.34 5.64 3.95
CA LYS A 165 7.26 6.52 3.21
C LYS A 165 6.90 6.69 1.74
N GLU A 166 6.65 5.58 1.05
CA GLU A 166 6.47 5.59 -0.40
C GLU A 166 4.99 5.56 -0.77
N SER A 167 4.50 6.57 -1.49
CA SER A 167 3.12 6.56 -2.02
C SER A 167 2.95 5.46 -3.05
N LEU A 168 2.05 4.50 -2.78
CA LEU A 168 1.69 3.41 -3.68
C LEU A 168 0.52 3.75 -4.60
N PHE A 169 -0.43 4.51 -4.06
CA PHE A 169 -1.65 4.96 -4.73
C PHE A 169 -2.35 6.02 -3.89
N ASN A 170 -3.13 6.86 -4.57
CA ASN A 170 -4.10 7.75 -3.94
C ASN A 170 -5.38 7.70 -4.78
N LEU A 171 -6.44 7.12 -4.22
CA LEU A 171 -7.70 6.87 -4.93
C LEU A 171 -8.81 7.74 -4.35
N ALA A 172 -9.37 8.62 -5.17
CA ALA A 172 -10.59 9.34 -4.81
C ALA A 172 -11.80 8.40 -4.87
N MET A 173 -12.62 8.43 -3.82
CA MET A 173 -13.80 7.60 -3.64
C MET A 173 -15.04 8.48 -3.38
N PRO A 174 -15.48 9.32 -4.35
CA PRO A 174 -16.60 10.25 -4.17
C PRO A 174 -17.98 9.62 -3.95
N LEU A 175 -18.23 8.44 -4.52
CA LEU A 175 -19.60 7.91 -4.64
C LEU A 175 -19.86 6.76 -3.66
N LYS A 176 -21.04 6.77 -3.06
CA LYS A 176 -21.58 5.62 -2.32
C LYS A 176 -21.65 4.40 -3.24
N GLY A 177 -21.16 3.27 -2.76
CA GLY A 177 -21.05 2.02 -3.50
C GLY A 177 -19.91 1.99 -4.52
N GLN A 178 -19.08 3.04 -4.63
CA GLN A 178 -17.93 3.01 -5.51
C GLN A 178 -16.96 1.94 -5.05
N LYS A 179 -16.50 1.13 -6.01
CA LYS A 179 -15.53 0.07 -5.80
C LYS A 179 -14.37 0.22 -6.77
N ASN A 180 -13.15 0.27 -6.24
CA ASN A 180 -11.92 0.25 -7.01
C ASN A 180 -11.09 -0.97 -6.59
N SER A 181 -10.35 -1.58 -7.52
CA SER A 181 -9.44 -2.68 -7.18
C SER A 181 -7.98 -2.25 -7.30
N LYS A 182 -7.14 -2.63 -6.33
CA LYS A 182 -5.71 -2.29 -6.30
C LYS A 182 -4.88 -3.52 -5.95
N GLN A 183 -3.99 -3.92 -6.84
CA GLN A 183 -3.01 -4.96 -6.55
C GLN A 183 -1.87 -4.43 -5.67
N LEU A 184 -1.57 -5.16 -4.59
CA LEU A 184 -0.46 -4.87 -3.69
C LEU A 184 0.70 -5.84 -3.96
N ALA A 185 1.57 -5.48 -4.90
CA ALA A 185 2.61 -6.37 -5.41
C ALA A 185 3.84 -6.50 -4.50
N ARG A 186 4.08 -5.56 -3.59
CA ARG A 186 5.30 -5.50 -2.78
C ARG A 186 5.03 -5.78 -1.30
N PRO A 187 5.81 -6.67 -0.67
CA PRO A 187 5.76 -6.88 0.77
C PRO A 187 6.10 -5.62 1.57
N GLY A 188 5.54 -5.53 2.77
CA GLY A 188 5.72 -4.42 3.71
C GLY A 188 4.40 -4.00 4.34
N VAL A 189 4.47 -3.01 5.23
CA VAL A 189 3.28 -2.45 5.89
C VAL A 189 2.75 -1.31 5.04
N VAL A 190 1.55 -1.44 4.50
CA VAL A 190 0.86 -0.36 3.79
C VAL A 190 0.01 0.40 4.79
N GLN A 191 0.44 1.59 5.15
CA GLN A 191 -0.34 2.53 5.95
C GLN A 191 -1.34 3.24 5.06
N LEU A 192 -2.60 3.28 5.47
CA LEU A 192 -3.69 3.92 4.75
C LEU A 192 -4.14 5.18 5.49
N GLN A 193 -4.41 6.26 4.75
CA GLN A 193 -4.98 7.48 5.32
C GLN A 193 -5.92 8.19 4.34
N CYS A 194 -6.83 8.99 4.89
CA CYS A 194 -7.68 9.90 4.13
C CYS A 194 -7.07 11.32 4.15
N ASP A 195 -6.70 11.82 2.97
CA ASP A 195 -6.23 13.19 2.76
C ASP A 195 -7.38 14.18 2.52
N ALA A 196 -8.62 13.70 2.36
CA ALA A 196 -9.80 14.54 2.10
C ALA A 196 -10.34 15.30 3.34
N GLY A 197 -9.50 15.45 4.37
CA GLY A 197 -9.83 16.14 5.62
C GLY A 197 -10.42 15.26 6.71
N HIS A 198 -10.70 13.98 6.44
CA HIS A 198 -11.04 12.98 7.48
C HIS A 198 -9.78 12.44 8.14
N THR A 199 -8.99 13.34 8.75
CA THR A 199 -7.63 13.09 9.27
C THR A 199 -7.52 11.98 10.32
N TRP A 200 -8.65 11.53 10.88
CA TRP A 200 -8.73 10.42 11.82
C TRP A 200 -8.75 9.04 11.14
N MET A 201 -9.07 8.96 9.85
CA MET A 201 -9.17 7.69 9.13
C MET A 201 -7.77 7.14 8.87
N ARG A 202 -7.45 6.03 9.54
CA ARG A 202 -6.23 5.26 9.37
C ARG A 202 -6.56 3.77 9.37
N ALA A 203 -5.76 2.99 8.66
CA ALA A 203 -5.77 1.53 8.67
C ALA A 203 -4.43 1.01 8.15
N TYR A 204 -4.19 -0.29 8.30
CA TYR A 204 -2.95 -0.93 7.90
C TYR A 204 -3.22 -2.25 7.17
N ILE A 205 -2.45 -2.46 6.10
CA ILE A 205 -2.41 -3.74 5.40
C ILE A 205 -0.98 -4.28 5.48
N VAL A 206 -0.78 -5.39 6.17
CA VAL A 206 0.52 -6.07 6.21
C VAL A 206 0.61 -7.00 5.00
N VAL A 207 1.40 -6.61 4.01
CA VAL A 207 1.65 -7.41 2.81
C VAL A 207 2.83 -8.34 3.07
N VAL A 208 2.60 -9.64 3.02
CA VAL A 208 3.57 -10.68 3.35
C VAL A 208 4.05 -11.43 2.10
N GLU A 209 5.22 -12.06 2.19
CA GLU A 209 5.84 -12.79 1.07
C GLU A 209 5.30 -14.21 0.89
N ASN A 210 4.73 -14.79 1.94
CA ASN A 210 4.34 -16.20 2.01
C ASN A 210 2.96 -16.34 2.67
N PRO A 211 2.27 -17.48 2.50
CA PRO A 211 0.88 -17.62 2.95
C PRO A 211 0.75 -18.00 4.43
N TYR A 212 1.84 -17.96 5.21
CA TYR A 212 1.84 -18.26 6.64
C TYR A 212 1.71 -16.99 7.46
N PHE A 213 0.49 -16.47 7.51
CA PHE A 213 0.14 -15.33 8.33
C PHE A 213 -1.23 -15.50 8.97
N ALA A 214 -1.46 -14.80 10.08
CA ALA A 214 -2.74 -14.67 10.74
C ALA A 214 -2.84 -13.30 11.40
N VAL A 215 -4.06 -12.81 11.60
CA VAL A 215 -4.33 -11.59 12.39
C VAL A 215 -5.05 -12.01 13.66
N SER A 216 -4.57 -11.57 14.82
CA SER A 216 -5.18 -11.93 16.09
C SER A 216 -6.60 -11.36 16.21
N ASP A 217 -7.52 -12.20 16.69
CA ASP A 217 -8.92 -11.83 16.88
C ASP A 217 -9.17 -11.03 18.18
N ALA A 218 -10.44 -10.78 18.51
CA ALA A 218 -10.82 -10.04 19.72
C ALA A 218 -10.43 -10.74 21.04
N SER A 219 -10.18 -12.05 20.99
CA SER A 219 -9.64 -12.86 22.08
C SER A 219 -8.12 -13.05 21.98
N GLY A 220 -7.47 -12.37 21.04
CA GLY A 220 -6.03 -12.45 20.82
C GLY A 220 -5.57 -13.74 20.14
N HIS A 221 -6.49 -14.62 19.73
CA HIS A 221 -6.15 -15.90 19.13
C HIS A 221 -5.65 -15.75 17.69
N PHE A 222 -4.67 -16.58 17.33
CA PHE A 222 -4.20 -16.76 15.96
C PHE A 222 -3.91 -18.24 15.68
N ALA A 223 -3.98 -18.63 14.41
CA ALA A 223 -3.60 -19.97 13.96
C ALA A 223 -3.00 -19.94 12.55
N LEU A 224 -1.91 -20.68 12.37
CA LEU A 224 -1.23 -20.94 11.11
C LEU A 224 -1.29 -22.45 10.85
N THR A 225 -1.90 -22.85 9.73
CA THR A 225 -2.05 -24.27 9.35
C THR A 225 -1.09 -24.64 8.23
N ASP A 226 -0.92 -25.95 8.06
CA ASP A 226 -0.13 -26.57 6.99
C ASP A 226 1.33 -26.11 7.02
N VAL A 227 1.85 -25.89 8.22
CA VAL A 227 3.22 -25.44 8.45
C VAL A 227 4.15 -26.65 8.27
N PRO A 228 5.15 -26.61 7.37
CA PRO A 228 6.05 -27.74 7.16
C PRO A 228 6.83 -28.05 8.44
N ALA A 229 7.24 -29.30 8.63
CA ALA A 229 8.08 -29.65 9.76
C ALA A 229 9.42 -28.87 9.72
N GLY A 230 9.87 -28.39 10.88
CA GLY A 230 11.13 -27.67 10.99
C GLY A 230 11.11 -26.56 12.04
N ASN A 231 12.20 -25.81 12.10
CA ASN A 231 12.31 -24.62 12.94
C ASN A 231 11.79 -23.41 12.16
N HIS A 232 10.87 -22.67 12.77
CA HIS A 232 10.26 -21.49 12.17
C HIS A 232 10.50 -20.27 13.04
N GLN A 233 10.83 -19.15 12.41
CA GLN A 233 10.89 -17.86 13.08
C GLN A 233 9.54 -17.17 12.91
N LEU A 234 8.88 -16.87 14.05
CA LEU A 234 7.66 -16.08 14.06
C LEU A 234 8.01 -14.59 14.21
N LYS A 235 7.27 -13.76 13.50
CA LYS A 235 7.23 -12.32 13.71
C LYS A 235 5.82 -11.90 14.05
N ALA A 236 5.72 -11.05 15.07
CA ALA A 236 4.50 -10.35 15.41
C ALA A 236 4.67 -8.87 15.05
N TRP A 237 3.74 -8.32 14.29
CA TRP A 237 3.62 -6.90 14.02
C TRP A 237 2.32 -6.38 14.62
N HIS A 238 2.39 -5.20 15.21
CA HIS A 238 1.27 -4.39 15.66
C HIS A 238 1.63 -2.93 15.36
N GLU A 239 0.63 -2.10 15.09
CA GLU A 239 0.83 -0.67 14.79
C GLU A 239 1.42 0.12 15.96
#